data_AF-A0A1E7IK11-F1
#
_entry.id   AF-A0A1E7IK11-F1
#
_cell.length_a   1.000
_cell.length_b   1.000
_cell.length_c   1.000
_cell.angle_alpha   90.00
_cell.angle_beta   90.00
_cell.angle_gamma   90.00
#
_symmetry.space_group_name_H-M   'P 1'
#
loop_
_entity.id
_entity.type
_entity.pdbx_description
1 polymer ?
#
loop_
_entity_poly.entity_id
_entity_poly.type
_entity_poly.pdbx_seq_one_letter_code
_entity_poly.pdbx_strand_id
1 'polypeptide(L)'
;MKIHRNRKSCNGCEACSNACPAGIKVHQLRDVCSAECTGCLTCVDHCPEPDTLAISLWQRPLPAWSFSLVVILLFASGVLFGMLSGHWETSLTYGDYQRLIPLAERLGH
;
A
#
# COMPACT_ATOMS: atom_id res chain seq x y z
N MET A 1 -15.15 2.15 -4.29
CA MET A 1 -16.22 2.07 -3.27
C MET A 1 -15.65 2.53 -1.96
N LYS A 2 -16.27 3.51 -1.30
CA LYS A 2 -15.74 4.09 -0.05
C LYS A 2 -16.50 3.57 1.17
N ILE A 3 -17.82 3.42 1.06
CA ILE A 3 -18.68 2.92 2.14
C ILE A 3 -19.60 1.83 1.60
N HIS A 4 -19.71 0.71 2.34
CA HIS A 4 -20.65 -0.38 2.15
C HIS A 4 -21.77 -0.28 3.18
N ARG A 5 -23.02 -0.50 2.74
CA ARG A 5 -24.17 -0.68 3.63
C ARG A 5 -24.68 -2.11 3.58
N ASN A 6 -24.73 -2.76 4.74
CA ASN A 6 -25.41 -4.03 4.91
C ASN A 6 -26.93 -3.81 5.01
N ARG A 7 -27.68 -4.21 3.98
CA ARG A 7 -29.14 -4.06 3.95
C ARG A 7 -29.87 -4.95 4.95
N LYS A 8 -29.23 -6.02 5.45
CA LYS A 8 -29.88 -6.97 6.37
C LYS A 8 -30.00 -6.43 7.79
N SER A 9 -29.01 -5.67 8.25
CA SER A 9 -29.01 -5.03 9.57
C SER A 9 -29.65 -3.64 9.53
N CYS A 10 -29.67 -2.97 8.38
CA CYS A 10 -30.20 -1.61 8.28
C CYS A 10 -31.72 -1.53 8.53
N ASN A 11 -32.12 -0.77 9.54
CA ASN A 11 -33.51 -0.48 9.89
C ASN A 11 -34.13 0.72 9.13
N GLY A 12 -33.39 1.37 8.24
CA GLY A 12 -33.90 2.49 7.43
C GLY A 12 -34.12 3.80 8.18
N CYS A 13 -33.50 4.03 9.34
CA CYS A 13 -33.67 5.26 10.16
C CYS A 13 -33.16 6.58 9.54
N GLU A 14 -32.55 6.55 8.35
CA GLU A 14 -32.00 7.71 7.62
C GLU A 14 -30.92 8.54 8.33
N ALA A 15 -30.53 8.21 9.57
CA ALA A 15 -29.54 8.93 10.38
C ALA A 15 -28.21 9.17 9.63
N CYS A 16 -27.74 8.16 8.88
CA CYS A 16 -26.51 8.24 8.09
C CYS A 16 -26.54 9.30 6.98
N SER A 17 -27.72 9.63 6.45
CA SER A 17 -27.87 10.64 5.39
C SER A 17 -27.97 12.05 5.98
N ASN A 18 -28.64 12.18 7.13
CA ASN A 18 -28.71 13.44 7.87
C ASN A 18 -27.34 13.86 8.43
N ALA A 19 -26.51 12.88 8.82
CA ALA A 19 -25.16 13.13 9.31
C ALA A 19 -24.13 13.39 8.20
N CYS A 20 -24.49 13.22 6.91
CA CYS A 20 -23.54 13.37 5.81
C CYS A 20 -23.35 14.87 5.46
N PRO A 21 -22.14 15.44 5.64
CA PRO A 21 -21.91 16.85 5.30
C PRO A 21 -22.00 17.13 3.80
N ALA A 22 -21.77 16.10 2.97
CA ALA A 22 -21.91 16.18 1.51
C ALA A 22 -23.37 15.99 1.02
N GLY A 23 -24.34 15.84 1.93
CA GLY A 23 -25.76 15.67 1.58
C GLY A 23 -26.08 14.39 0.81
N ILE A 24 -25.20 13.38 0.88
CA ILE A 24 -25.38 12.12 0.17
C ILE A 24 -26.50 11.31 0.84
N LYS A 25 -27.45 10.80 0.06
CA LYS A 25 -28.52 9.90 0.54
C LYS A 25 -28.00 8.48 0.81
N VAL A 26 -27.09 8.34 1.76
CA VAL A 26 -26.41 7.09 2.13
C VAL A 26 -27.40 5.95 2.43
N HIS A 27 -28.56 6.24 3.00
CA HIS A 27 -29.59 5.24 3.33
C HIS A 27 -30.23 4.57 2.09
N GLN A 28 -30.15 5.17 0.91
CA GLN A 28 -30.73 4.61 -0.33
C GLN A 28 -29.71 3.75 -1.08
N LEU A 29 -28.43 4.09 -0.92
CA LEU A 29 -27.33 3.43 -1.62
C LEU A 29 -26.96 2.13 -0.91
N ARG A 30 -26.57 1.12 -1.69
CA ARG A 30 -25.89 -0.08 -1.15
C ARG A 30 -24.41 0.20 -0.97
N ASP A 31 -23.82 0.84 -1.97
CA ASP A 31 -22.41 1.17 -2.04
C ASP A 31 -22.26 2.66 -2.39
N VAL A 32 -21.53 3.41 -1.58
CA VAL A 32 -21.24 4.82 -1.86
C VAL A 32 -19.96 4.90 -2.70
N CYS A 33 -20.14 5.26 -3.97
CA CYS A 33 -19.06 5.43 -4.95
C CYS A 33 -18.95 6.86 -5.50
N SER A 34 -19.66 7.83 -4.90
CA SER A 34 -19.62 9.23 -5.37
C SER A 34 -18.26 9.88 -5.15
N ALA A 35 -17.91 10.81 -6.04
CA ALA A 35 -16.74 11.69 -5.88
C ALA A 35 -16.89 12.58 -4.63
N GLU A 36 -18.11 13.05 -4.38
CA GLU A 36 -18.51 13.86 -3.20
C GLU A 36 -18.23 13.17 -1.86
N CYS A 37 -18.16 11.83 -1.84
CA CYS A 37 -17.84 11.12 -0.62
C CYS A 37 -16.34 11.26 -0.34
N THR A 38 -15.98 12.07 0.64
CA THR A 38 -14.59 12.25 1.11
C THR A 38 -14.13 11.14 2.04
N GLY A 39 -15.03 10.28 2.51
CA GLY A 39 -14.70 9.22 3.47
C GLY A 39 -14.51 9.74 4.92
N CYS A 40 -15.20 10.80 5.32
CA CYS A 40 -15.14 11.39 6.66
C CYS A 40 -15.74 10.53 7.79
N LEU A 41 -16.38 9.41 7.47
CA LEU A 41 -16.92 8.40 8.40
C LEU A 41 -18.07 8.84 9.32
N THR A 42 -18.52 10.09 9.26
CA THR A 42 -19.61 10.61 10.10
C THR A 42 -20.90 9.78 10.01
N CYS A 43 -21.17 9.20 8.84
CA CYS A 43 -22.34 8.33 8.61
C CYS A 43 -22.24 6.96 9.31
N VAL A 44 -21.02 6.47 9.58
CA VAL A 44 -20.76 5.25 10.35
C VAL A 44 -20.96 5.55 11.83
N ASP A 45 -20.39 6.66 12.31
CA ASP A 45 -20.47 7.06 13.73
C ASP A 45 -21.90 7.35 14.20
N HIS A 46 -22.75 7.91 13.32
CA HIS A 46 -24.14 8.22 13.63
C HIS A 46 -25.10 7.05 13.35
N CYS A 47 -24.60 5.90 12.88
CA CYS A 47 -25.48 4.76 12.65
C CYS A 47 -25.84 4.13 14.00
N PRO A 48 -27.14 4.03 14.35
CA PRO A 48 -27.55 3.40 15.60
C PRO A 48 -27.35 1.88 15.59
N GLU A 49 -27.22 1.29 14.40
CA GLU A 49 -27.08 -0.16 14.24
C GLU A 49 -25.60 -0.53 14.02
N PRO A 50 -25.01 -1.37 14.89
CA PRO A 50 -23.63 -1.81 14.74
C PRO A 50 -23.43 -2.59 13.43
N ASP A 51 -22.21 -2.53 12.88
CA ASP A 51 -21.78 -3.26 11.67
C ASP A 51 -22.67 -3.07 10.42
N THR A 52 -23.50 -2.03 10.38
CA THR A 52 -24.41 -1.77 9.26
C THR A 52 -23.74 -0.96 8.16
N LEU A 53 -22.87 -0.02 8.51
CA LEU A 53 -22.04 0.70 7.55
C LEU A 53 -20.57 0.40 7.84
N ALA A 54 -19.85 -0.04 6.81
CA ALA A 54 -18.44 -0.34 6.90
C ALA A 54 -17.70 0.30 5.73
N ILE A 55 -16.47 0.75 5.97
CA ILE A 55 -15.58 1.17 4.90
C ILE A 55 -15.12 -0.10 4.18
N SER A 56 -15.51 -0.27 2.92
CA SER A 56 -14.90 -1.30 2.09
C SER A 56 -13.63 -0.73 1.48
N LEU A 57 -12.58 -0.60 2.31
CA LEU A 57 -11.21 -0.54 1.80
C LEU A 57 -10.93 -1.95 1.28
N TRP A 58 -11.09 -2.13 -0.04
CA TRP A 58 -10.50 -3.19 -0.86
C TRP A 58 -10.34 -4.59 -0.21
N GLN A 59 -11.08 -5.56 -0.76
CA GLN A 59 -11.41 -6.86 -0.15
C GLN A 59 -10.30 -7.84 0.27
N ARG A 60 -9.00 -7.52 0.28
CA ARG A 60 -8.00 -8.31 1.02
C ARG A 60 -6.88 -7.40 1.50
N PRO A 61 -6.63 -7.28 2.83
CA PRO A 61 -5.36 -6.75 3.27
C PRO A 61 -4.29 -7.70 2.74
N LEU A 62 -3.44 -7.22 1.83
CA LEU A 62 -2.21 -7.94 1.53
C LEU A 62 -1.45 -8.06 2.86
N PRO A 63 -0.98 -9.26 3.24
CA PRO A 63 -0.25 -9.43 4.49
C PRO A 63 0.94 -8.46 4.50
N ALA A 64 1.24 -7.84 5.64
CA ALA A 64 2.29 -6.82 5.75
C ALA A 64 3.65 -7.29 5.20
N TRP A 65 3.92 -8.59 5.25
CA TRP A 65 5.12 -9.22 4.69
C TRP A 65 5.23 -9.15 3.15
N SER A 66 4.11 -8.99 2.43
CA SER A 66 4.11 -8.89 0.97
C SER A 66 4.93 -7.71 0.47
N PHE A 67 4.85 -6.57 1.15
CA PHE A 67 5.64 -5.39 0.83
C PHE A 67 7.14 -5.66 0.99
N SER A 68 7.53 -6.25 2.12
CA SER A 68 8.92 -6.63 2.38
C SER A 68 9.44 -7.61 1.33
N LEU A 69 8.63 -8.60 0.93
CA LEU A 69 9.00 -9.60 -0.07
C LEU A 69 9.19 -8.97 -1.46
N VAL A 70 8.35 -8.00 -1.84
CA VAL A 70 8.49 -7.25 -3.11
C VAL A 70 9.77 -6.44 -3.14
N VAL A 71 10.11 -5.74 -2.05
CA VAL A 71 11.35 -4.94 -1.96
C VAL A 71 12.58 -5.84 -2.06
N ILE A 72 12.58 -6.98 -1.35
CA ILE A 72 13.68 -7.94 -1.39
C ILE A 72 13.84 -8.51 -2.81
N LEU A 73 12.74 -8.88 -3.47
CA LEU A 73 12.79 -9.39 -4.85
C LEU A 73 13.29 -8.36 -5.86
N LEU A 74 12.84 -7.11 -5.76
CA LEU A 74 13.34 -6.02 -6.60
C LEU A 74 14.85 -5.82 -6.41
N PHE A 75 15.31 -5.80 -5.17
CA PHE A 75 16.74 -5.64 -4.89
C PHE A 75 17.54 -6.86 -5.39
N ALA A 76 17.14 -8.07 -5.03
CA ALA A 76 17.83 -9.29 -5.40
C ALA A 76 17.86 -9.52 -6.91
N SER A 77 16.75 -9.21 -7.61
CA SER A 77 16.71 -9.29 -9.07
C SER A 77 17.66 -8.29 -9.73
N GLY A 78 17.75 -7.06 -9.24
CA GLY A 78 18.70 -6.06 -9.74
C GLY A 78 20.15 -6.50 -9.58
N VAL A 79 20.51 -7.01 -8.40
CA VAL A 79 21.85 -7.55 -8.12
C VAL A 79 22.16 -8.75 -9.02
N LEU A 80 21.25 -9.74 -9.09
CA LEU A 80 21.43 -10.93 -9.91
C LEU A 80 21.55 -10.58 -11.40
N PHE A 81 20.77 -9.63 -11.88
CA PHE A 81 20.85 -9.14 -13.25
C PHE A 81 22.18 -8.42 -13.52
N GLY A 82 22.68 -7.63 -12.57
CA GLY A 82 24.02 -7.03 -12.62
C GLY A 82 25.13 -8.07 -12.71
N MET A 83 25.04 -9.15 -11.92
CA MET A 83 25.99 -10.27 -11.94
C MET A 83 25.93 -11.03 -13.27
N LEU A 84 24.74 -11.42 -13.72
CA LEU A 84 24.57 -12.16 -14.99
C LEU A 84 24.97 -11.35 -16.22
N SER A 85 24.78 -10.02 -16.18
CA SER A 85 25.19 -9.13 -17.26
C SER A 85 26.68 -8.78 -17.24
N GLY A 86 27.45 -9.31 -16.29
CA GLY A 86 28.90 -9.05 -16.16
C GLY A 86 29.25 -7.61 -15.78
N HIS A 87 28.28 -6.78 -15.41
CA HIS A 87 28.50 -5.40 -14.98
C HIS A 87 28.80 -5.29 -13.47
N TRP A 88 28.65 -6.38 -12.72
CA TRP A 88 28.89 -6.43 -11.28
C TRP A 88 30.24 -7.05 -10.90
N GLU A 89 30.87 -7.81 -11.80
CA GLU A 89 32.20 -8.35 -11.55
C GLU A 89 33.21 -7.20 -11.51
N THR A 90 33.92 -7.04 -10.39
CA THR A 90 35.10 -6.19 -10.37
C THR A 90 36.14 -6.85 -11.28
N SER A 91 36.73 -6.12 -12.23
CA SER A 91 37.74 -6.62 -13.17
C SER A 91 39.08 -7.03 -12.52
N LEU A 92 39.13 -7.10 -11.18
CA LEU A 92 40.33 -7.32 -10.39
C LEU A 92 40.33 -8.72 -9.78
N THR A 93 41.34 -9.51 -10.16
CA THR A 93 41.61 -10.83 -9.59
C THR A 93 42.43 -10.70 -8.30
N TYR A 94 42.46 -11.73 -7.45
CA TYR A 94 43.29 -11.77 -6.23
C TYR A 94 44.76 -11.34 -6.46
N GLY A 95 45.35 -11.73 -7.60
CA GLY A 95 46.71 -11.34 -7.97
C GLY A 95 46.86 -9.84 -8.29
N ASP A 96 45.81 -9.19 -8.79
CA ASP A 96 45.80 -7.75 -9.04
C ASP A 96 45.80 -6.99 -7.71
N TYR A 97 45.02 -7.44 -6.72
CA TYR A 97 45.04 -6.87 -5.37
C TYR A 97 46.42 -6.97 -4.72
N GLN A 98 47.10 -8.11 -4.84
CA GLN A 98 48.46 -8.28 -4.29
C GLN A 98 49.47 -7.28 -4.90
N ARG A 99 49.30 -6.90 -6.16
CA ARG A 99 50.14 -5.89 -6.82
C ARG A 99 49.71 -4.45 -6.48
N LEU A 100 48.41 -4.19 -6.38
CA LEU A 100 47.85 -2.85 -6.18
C LEU A 100 47.96 -2.35 -4.73
N ILE A 101 47.77 -3.22 -3.74
CA ILE A 101 47.84 -2.88 -2.31
C ILE A 101 49.15 -2.17 -1.92
N PRO A 102 50.36 -2.66 -2.27
CA PRO A 102 51.60 -1.97 -1.93
C PRO A 102 51.81 -0.65 -2.70
N LEU A 103 51.10 -0.45 -3.81
CA LEU A 103 51.14 0.78 -4.61
C LEU A 103 50.05 1.79 -4.19
N ALA A 104 49.13 1.41 -3.30
CA ALA A 104 48.00 2.24 -2.89
C ALA A 104 48.43 3.56 -2.23
N GLU A 105 49.52 3.55 -1.45
CA GLU A 105 50.08 4.77 -0.84
C GLU A 105 50.56 5.82 -1.87
N ARG A 106 50.84 5.41 -3.11
CA ARG A 106 51.29 6.31 -4.19
C ARG A 106 50.16 6.82 -5.09
N LEU A 107 48.95 6.27 -4.96
CA LEU A 107 47.79 6.63 -5.78
C LEU A 107 46.87 7.65 -5.09
N GLY A 108 47.02 7.84 -3.78
CA GLY A 108 46.38 8.92 -3.03
C GLY A 108 47.20 10.20 -3.13
N HIS A 109 47.13 10.87 -4.29
CA HIS A 109 47.56 12.26 -4.44
C HIS A 109 46.37 13.20 -4.34
#